data_AF-A0A2D6Y1F2-F1
#
_entry.id   AF-A0A2D6Y1F2-F1
#
_cell.length_a   1.000
_cell.length_b   1.000
_cell.length_c   1.000
_cell.angle_alpha   90.00
_cell.angle_beta   90.00
_cell.angle_gamma   90.00
#
_symmetry.space_group_name_H-M   'P 1'
#
loop_
_entity.id
_entity.type
_entity.pdbx_description
1 polymer ?
#
loop_
_entity_poly.entity_id
_entity_poly.type
_entity_poly.pdbx_seq_one_letter_code
_entity_poly.pdbx_strand_id
1 'polypeptide(L)'
;MQCLRPANASVDAQVQSYAEMVCGTNLKTGNLEESEVKQRCIDGLRALGSQSFKLAASSIQKCKGYPNFLTCIKGHTSDTDRIKQRARAHSREIRSMSLTPHHLYSPRLEKLGLTIKKVLGPRSIKWSNGSQTLGCKGKSLYGYYNITRGFVVMCQGFHKGDLIELVDTLKHEGWHAVQHQCRKGSPHLSNQEIASRILEEDLFNLHSYHPKQKQLESEARIMAKIGDRQWIGLVREQCRGKEKNLYKPNLGVPYKPF
;
A
#
# COMPACT_ATOMS: atom_id res chain seq x y z
N MET A 1 -15.21 -46.76 6.47
CA MET A 1 -16.13 -45.61 6.29
C MET A 1 -15.33 -44.33 6.26
N GLN A 2 -15.04 -43.80 5.07
CA GLN A 2 -14.43 -42.47 4.90
C GLN A 2 -15.54 -41.43 4.79
N CYS A 3 -15.58 -40.47 5.70
CA CYS A 3 -16.44 -39.30 5.59
C CYS A 3 -15.97 -38.40 4.44
N LEU A 4 -16.59 -38.56 3.28
CA LEU A 4 -16.51 -37.62 2.16
C LEU A 4 -17.17 -36.29 2.56
N ARG A 5 -16.36 -35.30 2.99
CA ARG A 5 -16.82 -33.91 3.01
C ARG A 5 -16.94 -33.44 1.55
N PRO A 6 -18.10 -32.90 1.11
CA PRO A 6 -18.25 -32.45 -0.26
C PRO A 6 -17.39 -31.21 -0.50
N ALA A 7 -16.50 -31.28 -1.50
CA ALA A 7 -15.60 -30.20 -1.90
C ALA A 7 -16.32 -28.86 -2.17
N ASN A 8 -17.63 -28.88 -2.46
CA ASN A 8 -18.46 -27.70 -2.70
C ASN A 8 -18.71 -26.82 -1.46
N ALA A 9 -18.79 -27.39 -0.26
CA ALA A 9 -19.07 -26.63 0.97
C ALA A 9 -17.90 -25.71 1.39
N SER A 10 -16.66 -26.11 1.05
CA SER A 10 -15.45 -25.32 1.29
C SER A 10 -15.31 -24.15 0.30
N VAL A 11 -15.87 -24.31 -0.91
CA VAL A 11 -15.75 -23.35 -2.02
C VAL A 11 -16.71 -22.18 -1.86
N ASP A 12 -17.96 -22.43 -1.45
CA ASP A 12 -18.92 -21.35 -1.18
C ASP A 12 -18.47 -20.49 0.01
N ALA A 13 -17.85 -21.10 1.04
CA ALA A 13 -17.29 -20.38 2.20
C ALA A 13 -16.16 -19.39 1.83
N GLN A 14 -15.36 -19.68 0.79
CA GLN A 14 -14.26 -18.81 0.38
C GLN A 14 -14.74 -17.62 -0.44
N VAL A 15 -15.68 -17.82 -1.36
CA VAL A 15 -16.29 -16.73 -2.13
C VAL A 15 -17.18 -15.87 -1.23
N GLN A 16 -17.82 -16.51 -0.24
CA GLN A 16 -18.58 -15.82 0.81
C GLN A 16 -17.67 -14.99 1.70
N SER A 17 -16.62 -15.56 2.29
CA SER A 17 -15.63 -14.84 3.10
C SER A 17 -14.99 -13.68 2.31
N TYR A 18 -14.85 -13.82 1.00
CA TYR A 18 -14.36 -12.80 0.10
C TYR A 18 -15.35 -11.64 -0.14
N ALA A 19 -16.63 -11.95 -0.37
CA ALA A 19 -17.67 -10.92 -0.48
C ALA A 19 -17.93 -10.25 0.88
N GLU A 20 -17.83 -10.99 1.99
CA GLU A 20 -17.87 -10.49 3.36
C GLU A 20 -16.71 -9.53 3.66
N MET A 21 -15.50 -9.86 3.20
CA MET A 21 -14.32 -9.01 3.31
C MET A 21 -14.45 -7.71 2.51
N VAL A 22 -14.94 -7.78 1.26
CA VAL A 22 -15.15 -6.60 0.40
C VAL A 22 -16.23 -5.68 0.95
N CYS A 23 -17.26 -6.26 1.57
CA CYS A 23 -18.39 -5.51 2.11
C CYS A 23 -18.24 -5.12 3.59
N GLY A 24 -17.23 -5.66 4.29
CA GLY A 24 -17.01 -5.41 5.71
C GLY A 24 -18.15 -5.92 6.60
N THR A 25 -18.96 -6.87 6.11
CA THR A 25 -20.12 -7.42 6.82
C THR A 25 -20.14 -8.94 6.74
N ASN A 26 -20.88 -9.58 7.64
CA ASN A 26 -21.18 -11.00 7.58
C ASN A 26 -22.40 -11.21 6.66
N LEU A 27 -22.23 -11.89 5.53
CA LEU A 27 -23.27 -12.13 4.54
C LEU A 27 -24.22 -13.25 4.97
N LYS A 28 -23.97 -13.90 6.13
CA LYS A 28 -24.87 -14.92 6.72
C LYS A 28 -26.08 -14.32 7.42
N THR A 29 -25.98 -13.11 7.95
CA THR A 29 -26.98 -12.61 8.91
C THR A 29 -28.12 -11.82 8.27
N GLY A 30 -28.01 -11.45 6.99
CA GLY A 30 -29.06 -10.71 6.29
C GLY A 30 -29.40 -9.33 6.88
N ASN A 31 -28.57 -8.83 7.81
CA ASN A 31 -28.82 -7.57 8.49
C ASN A 31 -28.65 -6.39 7.51
N LEU A 32 -29.53 -5.39 7.63
CA LEU A 32 -29.46 -4.18 6.83
C LEU A 32 -28.18 -3.38 7.16
N GLU A 33 -27.32 -3.21 6.17
CA GLU A 33 -26.08 -2.42 6.28
C GLU A 33 -26.38 -0.91 6.33
N GLU A 34 -25.55 -0.15 7.07
CA GLU A 34 -25.51 1.32 6.96
C GLU A 34 -25.16 1.77 5.53
N SER A 35 -25.77 2.87 5.07
CA SER A 35 -25.69 3.36 3.70
C SER A 35 -24.25 3.54 3.18
N GLU A 36 -23.32 3.98 4.02
CA GLU A 36 -21.93 4.25 3.63
C GLU A 36 -21.08 2.97 3.48
N VAL A 37 -21.39 1.93 4.27
CA VAL A 37 -20.80 0.59 4.15
C VAL A 37 -21.38 -0.11 2.92
N LYS A 38 -22.68 0.08 2.69
CA LYS A 38 -23.41 -0.43 1.53
C LYS A 38 -22.83 0.08 0.21
N GLN A 39 -22.47 1.36 0.13
CA GLN A 39 -21.89 1.98 -1.06
C GLN A 39 -20.45 1.50 -1.34
N ARG A 40 -19.61 1.39 -0.30
CA ARG A 40 -18.24 0.84 -0.43
C ARG A 40 -18.23 -0.62 -0.89
N CYS A 41 -19.13 -1.43 -0.35
CA CYS A 41 -19.39 -2.80 -0.80
C CYS A 41 -19.79 -2.84 -2.29
N ILE A 42 -20.69 -1.94 -2.71
CA ILE A 42 -21.15 -1.84 -4.11
C ILE A 42 -20.01 -1.47 -5.04
N ASP A 43 -19.19 -0.47 -4.69
CA ASP A 43 -18.09 -0.03 -5.54
C ASP A 43 -16.98 -1.08 -5.62
N GLY A 44 -16.70 -1.78 -4.52
CA GLY A 44 -15.76 -2.91 -4.48
C GLY A 44 -16.23 -4.09 -5.34
N LEU A 45 -17.49 -4.50 -5.20
CA LEU A 45 -18.07 -5.58 -6.00
C LEU A 45 -18.26 -5.19 -7.48
N ARG A 46 -18.53 -3.91 -7.79
CA ARG A 46 -18.66 -3.38 -9.16
C ARG A 46 -17.31 -3.28 -9.87
N ALA A 47 -16.26 -2.81 -9.19
CA ALA A 47 -14.90 -2.84 -9.71
C ALA A 47 -14.44 -4.28 -10.01
N LEU A 48 -14.79 -5.22 -9.13
CA LEU A 48 -14.52 -6.64 -9.32
C LEU A 48 -15.33 -7.25 -10.47
N GLY A 49 -16.63 -6.97 -10.56
CA GLY A 49 -17.50 -7.55 -11.58
C GLY A 49 -17.26 -7.02 -12.99
N SER A 50 -16.95 -5.73 -13.12
CA SER A 50 -16.59 -5.12 -14.40
C SER A 50 -15.24 -5.64 -14.93
N GLN A 51 -14.22 -5.77 -14.07
CA GLN A 51 -12.88 -6.21 -14.50
C GLN A 51 -12.71 -7.74 -14.55
N SER A 52 -13.39 -8.49 -13.68
CA SER A 52 -13.14 -9.93 -13.51
C SER A 52 -14.27 -10.82 -14.03
N PHE A 53 -15.52 -10.35 -14.02
CA PHE A 53 -16.70 -11.18 -14.33
C PHE A 53 -17.45 -10.76 -15.60
N LYS A 54 -17.08 -9.63 -16.23
CA LYS A 54 -17.83 -8.99 -17.33
C LYS A 54 -19.33 -8.81 -17.01
N LEU A 55 -19.66 -8.67 -15.73
CA LEU A 55 -21.03 -8.49 -15.27
C LEU A 55 -21.37 -7.01 -15.26
N ALA A 56 -22.54 -6.67 -15.81
CA ALA A 56 -23.06 -5.31 -15.75
C ALA A 56 -23.27 -4.89 -14.28
N ALA A 57 -22.93 -3.64 -13.97
CA ALA A 57 -23.10 -3.06 -12.63
C ALA A 57 -24.53 -3.20 -12.09
N SER A 58 -25.52 -3.12 -12.98
CA SER A 58 -26.94 -3.30 -12.68
C SER A 58 -27.29 -4.72 -12.22
N SER A 59 -26.66 -5.75 -12.77
CA SER A 59 -26.88 -7.15 -12.37
C SER A 59 -26.33 -7.44 -10.97
N ILE A 60 -25.16 -6.87 -10.64
CA ILE A 60 -24.56 -6.98 -9.31
C ILE A 60 -25.45 -6.29 -8.26
N GLN A 61 -26.02 -5.15 -8.61
CA GLN A 61 -26.92 -4.39 -7.73
C GLN A 61 -28.24 -5.13 -7.47
N LYS A 62 -28.78 -5.85 -8.48
CA LYS A 62 -29.94 -6.75 -8.30
C LYS A 62 -29.62 -7.91 -7.36
N CYS A 63 -28.45 -8.54 -7.52
CA CYS A 63 -28.06 -9.70 -6.69
C CYS A 63 -27.87 -9.38 -5.20
N LYS A 64 -27.64 -8.12 -4.82
CA LYS A 64 -27.52 -7.70 -3.43
C LYS A 64 -28.86 -7.75 -2.66
N GLY A 65 -29.99 -7.71 -3.37
CA GLY A 65 -31.32 -7.88 -2.78
C GLY A 65 -31.67 -9.35 -2.49
N TYR A 66 -30.85 -10.30 -2.93
CA TYR A 66 -31.11 -11.72 -2.73
C TYR A 66 -30.49 -12.20 -1.41
N PRO A 67 -31.20 -13.06 -0.65
CA PRO A 67 -30.66 -13.70 0.55
C PRO A 67 -29.38 -14.49 0.30
N ASN A 68 -29.15 -14.93 -0.95
CA ASN A 68 -27.97 -15.65 -1.37
C ASN A 68 -27.35 -15.00 -2.62
N PHE A 69 -26.49 -14.01 -2.38
CA PHE A 69 -25.76 -13.27 -3.41
C PHE A 69 -24.98 -14.17 -4.38
N LEU A 70 -24.36 -15.25 -3.87
CA LEU A 70 -23.55 -16.16 -4.68
C LEU A 70 -24.40 -16.98 -5.65
N THR A 71 -25.58 -17.42 -5.22
CA THR A 71 -26.53 -18.12 -6.09
C THR A 71 -27.03 -17.21 -7.21
N CYS A 72 -27.29 -15.93 -6.92
CA CYS A 72 -27.66 -14.95 -7.94
C CYS A 72 -26.53 -14.71 -8.96
N ILE A 73 -25.28 -14.56 -8.50
CA ILE A 73 -24.13 -14.37 -9.41
C ILE A 73 -23.89 -15.61 -10.29
N LYS A 74 -24.02 -16.83 -9.75
CA LYS A 74 -23.90 -18.08 -10.52
C LYS A 74 -24.89 -18.12 -11.71
N GLY A 75 -26.06 -17.50 -11.58
CA GLY A 75 -27.06 -17.40 -12.65
C GLY A 75 -26.71 -16.39 -13.77
N HIS A 76 -25.70 -15.54 -13.57
CA HIS A 76 -25.31 -14.51 -14.53
C HIS A 76 -24.01 -14.81 -15.30
N THR A 77 -23.33 -15.91 -15.02
CA THR A 77 -22.09 -16.29 -15.70
C THR A 77 -21.87 -17.80 -15.67
N SER A 78 -21.56 -18.39 -16.83
CA SER A 78 -21.32 -19.82 -17.00
C SER A 78 -19.90 -20.26 -16.63
N ASP A 79 -18.96 -19.33 -16.47
CA ASP A 79 -17.53 -19.63 -16.26
C ASP A 79 -17.16 -19.57 -14.76
N THR A 80 -17.67 -20.56 -14.02
CA THR A 80 -17.46 -20.64 -12.56
C THR A 80 -15.98 -20.84 -12.17
N ASP A 81 -15.15 -21.43 -13.03
CA ASP A 81 -13.74 -21.69 -12.73
C ASP A 81 -12.87 -20.45 -12.87
N ARG A 82 -13.14 -19.61 -13.87
CA ARG A 82 -12.49 -18.29 -13.97
C ARG A 82 -12.84 -17.39 -12.80
N ILE A 83 -14.07 -17.46 -12.29
CA ILE A 83 -14.49 -16.73 -11.08
C ILE A 83 -13.66 -17.18 -9.88
N LYS A 84 -13.54 -18.50 -9.67
CA LYS A 84 -12.72 -19.09 -8.60
C LYS A 84 -11.27 -18.63 -8.71
N GLN A 85 -10.69 -18.66 -9.90
CA GLN A 85 -9.29 -18.25 -10.11
C GLN A 85 -9.08 -16.77 -9.80
N ARG A 86 -10.00 -15.89 -10.24
CA ARG A 86 -9.94 -14.45 -9.97
C ARG A 86 -10.11 -14.12 -8.49
N ALA A 87 -11.07 -14.75 -7.81
CA ALA A 87 -11.27 -14.60 -6.36
C ALA A 87 -10.06 -15.08 -5.55
N ARG A 88 -9.42 -16.20 -5.96
CA ARG A 88 -8.16 -16.69 -5.36
C ARG A 88 -7.01 -15.72 -5.59
N ALA A 89 -6.87 -15.18 -6.81
CA ALA A 89 -5.83 -14.21 -7.11
C ALA A 89 -5.98 -12.93 -6.28
N HIS A 90 -7.19 -12.38 -6.18
CA HIS A 90 -7.44 -11.18 -5.38
C HIS A 90 -7.33 -11.43 -3.87
N SER A 91 -7.80 -12.58 -3.37
CA SER A 91 -7.57 -12.96 -1.97
C SER A 91 -6.07 -13.00 -1.62
N ARG A 92 -5.24 -13.56 -2.52
CA ARG A 92 -3.78 -13.53 -2.35
C ARG A 92 -3.22 -12.11 -2.37
N GLU A 93 -3.74 -11.28 -3.27
CA GLU A 93 -3.36 -9.88 -3.37
C GLU A 93 -3.67 -9.11 -2.08
N ILE A 94 -4.87 -9.25 -1.51
CA ILE A 94 -5.22 -8.58 -0.25
C ILE A 94 -4.32 -9.06 0.90
N ARG A 95 -4.08 -10.37 1.00
CA ARG A 95 -3.18 -10.93 2.05
C ARG A 95 -1.73 -10.45 1.92
N SER A 96 -1.34 -10.00 0.72
CA SER A 96 -0.02 -9.43 0.48
C SER A 96 0.10 -7.96 0.86
N MET A 97 -0.96 -7.34 1.41
CA MET A 97 -0.99 -5.95 1.86
C MET A 97 -1.35 -5.86 3.35
N SER A 98 -0.74 -4.95 4.09
CA SER A 98 -1.02 -4.72 5.51
C SER A 98 -0.70 -3.28 5.94
N LEU A 99 -1.24 -2.86 7.09
CA LEU A 99 -0.87 -1.59 7.75
C LEU A 99 0.28 -1.77 8.77
N THR A 100 0.72 -3.01 8.96
CA THR A 100 1.84 -3.42 9.82
C THR A 100 2.78 -4.36 9.04
N PRO A 101 4.05 -4.46 9.42
CA PRO A 101 4.98 -5.41 8.80
C PRO A 101 4.45 -6.85 8.86
N HIS A 102 4.68 -7.62 7.78
CA HIS A 102 4.31 -9.03 7.70
C HIS A 102 5.32 -9.88 8.48
N HIS A 103 4.90 -10.53 9.57
CA HIS A 103 5.73 -11.50 10.33
C HIS A 103 7.09 -10.96 10.83
N LEU A 104 7.29 -9.65 10.86
CA LEU A 104 8.52 -8.98 11.27
C LEU A 104 8.18 -7.85 12.24
N TYR A 105 7.91 -8.22 13.49
CA TYR A 105 7.71 -7.23 14.55
C TYR A 105 9.07 -6.73 15.05
N SER A 106 9.23 -5.41 15.06
CA SER A 106 10.41 -4.75 15.62
C SER A 106 9.97 -3.44 16.29
N PRO A 107 10.26 -3.24 17.59
CA PRO A 107 10.01 -1.97 18.27
C PRO A 107 10.70 -0.78 17.57
N ARG A 108 11.84 -1.05 16.91
CA ARG A 108 12.57 -0.06 16.11
C ARG A 108 11.75 0.41 14.91
N LEU A 109 11.23 -0.53 14.11
CA LEU A 109 10.37 -0.22 12.95
C LEU A 109 9.07 0.46 13.37
N GLU A 110 8.45 0.01 14.46
CA GLU A 110 7.23 0.62 14.97
C GLU A 110 7.46 2.08 15.35
N LYS A 111 8.53 2.38 16.10
CA LYS A 111 8.87 3.74 16.53
C LYS A 111 9.14 4.67 15.35
N LEU A 112 9.88 4.20 14.35
CA LEU A 112 10.13 4.94 13.10
C LEU A 112 8.84 5.14 12.31
N GLY A 113 8.04 4.07 12.15
CA GLY A 113 6.76 4.12 11.45
C GLY A 113 5.75 5.06 12.11
N LEU A 114 5.68 5.10 13.44
CA LEU A 114 4.87 6.07 14.19
C LEU A 114 5.32 7.50 13.95
N THR A 115 6.62 7.73 13.78
CA THR A 115 7.16 9.06 13.47
C THR A 115 6.70 9.53 12.09
N ILE A 116 6.74 8.65 11.08
CA ILE A 116 6.22 8.94 9.74
C ILE A 116 4.69 9.13 9.76
N LYS A 117 3.96 8.29 10.50
CA LYS A 117 2.50 8.41 10.65
C LYS A 117 2.08 9.73 11.31
N LYS A 118 2.94 10.37 12.12
CA LYS A 118 2.67 11.73 12.63
C LYS A 118 2.76 12.79 11.52
N VAL A 119 3.62 12.58 10.53
CA VAL A 119 3.76 13.45 9.35
C VAL A 119 2.60 13.25 8.38
N LEU A 120 2.31 12.01 7.99
CA LEU A 120 1.39 11.69 6.90
C LEU A 120 -0.01 11.21 7.34
N GLY A 121 -0.20 10.91 8.61
CA GLY A 121 -1.43 10.33 9.16
C GLY A 121 -1.34 8.82 9.46
N PRO A 122 -2.31 8.24 10.19
CA PRO A 122 -2.20 6.90 10.78
C PRO A 122 -2.18 5.74 9.76
N ARG A 123 -2.76 5.93 8.56
CA ARG A 123 -2.85 4.92 7.48
C ARG A 123 -1.83 5.13 6.35
N SER A 124 -0.79 5.90 6.62
CA SER A 124 0.15 6.38 5.61
C SER A 124 1.27 5.40 5.26
N ILE A 125 1.39 4.26 5.93
CA ILE A 125 2.38 3.23 5.60
C ILE A 125 1.64 1.97 5.21
N LYS A 126 1.92 1.47 4.01
CA LYS A 126 1.39 0.23 3.47
C LYS A 126 2.54 -0.75 3.35
N TRP A 127 2.45 -1.85 4.09
CA TRP A 127 3.38 -2.95 3.99
C TRP A 127 2.88 -3.90 2.92
N SER A 128 3.82 -4.44 2.15
CA SER A 128 3.52 -5.44 1.15
C SER A 128 4.49 -6.58 1.13
N ASN A 129 3.96 -7.80 1.06
CA ASN A 129 4.71 -9.02 0.83
C ASN A 129 4.43 -9.59 -0.58
N GLY A 130 4.56 -8.75 -1.62
CA GLY A 130 4.43 -9.18 -3.02
C GLY A 130 3.16 -8.72 -3.76
N SER A 131 2.56 -7.58 -3.36
CA SER A 131 1.37 -7.01 -4.01
C SER A 131 1.67 -6.52 -5.42
N GLN A 132 0.85 -6.95 -6.40
CA GLN A 132 0.87 -6.40 -7.75
C GLN A 132 0.34 -4.97 -7.80
N THR A 133 -0.74 -4.70 -7.05
CA THR A 133 -1.45 -3.43 -7.01
C THR A 133 -0.58 -2.31 -6.46
N LEU A 134 0.28 -2.63 -5.49
CA LEU A 134 1.25 -1.69 -4.93
C LEU A 134 2.57 -1.66 -5.71
N GLY A 135 2.73 -2.44 -6.79
CA GLY A 135 3.96 -2.49 -7.58
C GLY A 135 5.10 -3.28 -6.93
N CYS A 136 4.83 -4.01 -5.84
CA CYS A 136 5.80 -4.81 -5.10
C CYS A 136 5.96 -6.23 -5.66
N LYS A 137 5.67 -6.45 -6.96
CA LYS A 137 5.88 -7.74 -7.63
C LYS A 137 6.51 -7.52 -9.00
N GLY A 138 7.58 -8.26 -9.28
CA GLY A 138 8.25 -8.29 -10.58
C GLY A 138 9.26 -7.17 -10.85
N LYS A 139 9.32 -6.13 -10.02
CA LYS A 139 10.39 -5.10 -10.02
C LYS A 139 11.16 -5.19 -8.72
N SER A 140 12.50 -5.08 -8.73
CA SER A 140 13.36 -5.00 -7.54
C SER A 140 13.19 -3.66 -6.82
N LEU A 141 11.98 -3.39 -6.33
CA LEU A 141 11.60 -2.16 -5.64
C LEU A 141 11.47 -2.45 -4.15
N TYR A 142 12.22 -1.74 -3.32
CA TYR A 142 12.25 -1.96 -1.87
C TYR A 142 11.18 -1.15 -1.13
N GLY A 143 10.85 0.03 -1.65
CA GLY A 143 9.81 0.91 -1.16
C GLY A 143 9.63 2.10 -2.07
N TYR A 144 8.61 2.91 -1.80
CA TYR A 144 8.45 4.22 -2.43
C TYR A 144 7.50 5.11 -1.62
N TYR A 145 7.73 6.42 -1.68
CA TYR A 145 6.77 7.43 -1.27
C TYR A 145 5.88 7.86 -2.45
N ASN A 146 4.57 7.61 -2.33
CA ASN A 146 3.58 8.12 -3.26
C ASN A 146 3.21 9.56 -2.89
N ILE A 147 3.85 10.51 -3.56
CA ILE A 147 3.63 11.95 -3.40
C ILE A 147 2.14 12.32 -3.54
N THR A 148 1.50 11.90 -4.63
CA THR A 148 0.13 12.31 -4.98
C THR A 148 -0.90 11.86 -3.94
N ARG A 149 -0.71 10.66 -3.38
CA ARG A 149 -1.64 10.06 -2.43
C ARG A 149 -1.18 10.14 -0.98
N GLY A 150 0.02 10.65 -0.72
CA GLY A 150 0.55 10.88 0.62
C GLY A 150 0.77 9.62 1.46
N PHE A 151 1.27 8.53 0.86
CA PHE A 151 1.60 7.32 1.62
C PHE A 151 2.93 6.69 1.18
N VAL A 152 3.58 6.01 2.11
CA VAL A 152 4.75 5.16 1.89
C VAL A 152 4.30 3.73 1.64
N VAL A 153 4.91 3.07 0.67
CA VAL A 153 4.83 1.63 0.46
C VAL A 153 6.15 1.00 0.83
N MET A 154 6.09 -0.05 1.64
CA MET A 154 7.23 -0.89 2.00
C MET A 154 7.06 -2.25 1.31
N CYS A 155 7.86 -2.54 0.29
CA CYS A 155 7.82 -3.82 -0.43
C CYS A 155 8.64 -4.88 0.30
N GLN A 156 8.24 -5.17 1.53
CA GLN A 156 8.92 -6.04 2.49
C GLN A 156 9.38 -7.39 1.93
N GLY A 157 8.64 -7.98 0.98
CA GLY A 157 9.02 -9.26 0.36
C GLY A 157 10.38 -9.24 -0.34
N PHE A 158 10.85 -8.08 -0.81
CA PHE A 158 12.17 -7.95 -1.44
C PHE A 158 13.34 -7.82 -0.47
N HIS A 159 13.07 -7.45 0.78
CA HIS A 159 14.08 -7.31 1.84
C HIS A 159 14.52 -8.66 2.40
N LYS A 160 13.81 -9.75 2.10
CA LYS A 160 14.12 -11.14 2.53
C LYS A 160 14.38 -11.30 4.04
N GLY A 161 13.80 -10.43 4.86
CA GLY A 161 13.98 -10.43 6.31
C GLY A 161 15.17 -9.62 6.84
N ASP A 162 15.89 -8.92 5.97
CA ASP A 162 16.93 -7.97 6.39
C ASP A 162 16.29 -6.76 7.08
N LEU A 163 16.39 -6.72 8.41
CA LEU A 163 15.84 -5.65 9.21
C LEU A 163 16.59 -4.32 9.01
N ILE A 164 17.90 -4.36 8.70
CA ILE A 164 18.70 -3.14 8.50
C ILE A 164 18.28 -2.48 7.20
N GLU A 165 18.21 -3.23 6.09
CA GLU A 165 17.73 -2.74 4.80
C GLU A 165 16.30 -2.19 4.88
N LEU A 166 15.43 -2.89 5.63
CA LEU A 166 14.04 -2.50 5.83
C LEU A 166 13.93 -1.19 6.63
N VAL A 167 14.76 -1.02 7.65
CA VAL A 167 14.83 0.23 8.43
C VAL A 167 15.36 1.38 7.58
N ASP A 168 16.43 1.16 6.83
CA ASP A 168 17.04 2.17 5.96
C ASP A 168 16.03 2.62 4.91
N THR A 169 15.33 1.68 4.27
CA THR A 169 14.28 1.99 3.29
C THR A 169 13.12 2.74 3.93
N LEU A 170 12.67 2.34 5.12
CA LEU A 170 11.59 3.05 5.81
C LEU A 170 11.97 4.50 6.12
N LYS A 171 13.23 4.74 6.51
CA LYS A 171 13.75 6.08 6.76
C LYS A 171 13.94 6.89 5.49
N HIS A 172 14.42 6.25 4.40
CA HIS A 172 14.55 6.85 3.08
C HIS A 172 13.20 7.39 2.59
N GLU A 173 12.20 6.50 2.50
CA GLU A 173 10.86 6.88 2.04
C GLU A 173 10.14 7.81 3.01
N GLY A 174 10.38 7.62 4.32
CA GLY A 174 9.92 8.53 5.35
C GLY A 174 10.51 9.93 5.20
N TRP A 175 11.76 10.05 4.75
CA TRP A 175 12.40 11.34 4.55
C TRP A 175 11.86 12.07 3.32
N HIS A 176 11.54 11.36 2.24
CA HIS A 176 10.80 11.95 1.12
C HIS A 176 9.46 12.56 1.57
N ALA A 177 8.76 11.89 2.50
CA ALA A 177 7.55 12.47 3.08
C ALA A 177 7.84 13.77 3.85
N VAL A 178 8.95 13.87 4.58
CA VAL A 178 9.38 15.11 5.27
C VAL A 178 9.73 16.21 4.28
N GLN A 179 10.55 15.92 3.27
CA GLN A 179 10.89 16.86 2.20
C GLN A 179 9.62 17.45 1.57
N HIS A 180 8.65 16.60 1.27
CA HIS A 180 7.44 16.99 0.58
C HIS A 180 6.45 17.74 1.49
N GLN A 181 6.05 17.14 2.61
CA GLN A 181 5.01 17.68 3.50
C GLN A 181 5.52 18.84 4.36
N CYS A 182 6.77 18.77 4.78
CA CYS A 182 7.33 19.71 5.75
C CYS A 182 8.27 20.72 5.10
N ARG A 183 8.87 20.41 3.94
CA ARG A 183 9.82 21.34 3.27
C ARG A 183 9.37 21.78 1.89
N LYS A 184 8.12 21.52 1.50
CA LYS A 184 7.54 21.92 0.19
C LYS A 184 8.39 21.47 -1.01
N GLY A 185 9.02 20.30 -0.89
CA GLY A 185 9.90 19.72 -1.91
C GLY A 185 11.33 20.24 -1.90
N SER A 186 11.73 21.02 -0.88
CA SER A 186 13.11 21.52 -0.75
C SER A 186 13.99 20.61 0.11
N PRO A 187 15.27 20.42 -0.25
CA PRO A 187 16.23 19.67 0.56
C PRO A 187 16.52 20.40 1.88
N HIS A 188 16.88 19.64 2.91
CA HIS A 188 17.42 20.12 4.18
C HIS A 188 18.93 20.37 4.11
N LEU A 189 19.68 19.47 3.48
CA LEU A 189 21.12 19.54 3.30
C LEU A 189 21.49 20.39 2.08
N SER A 190 22.57 21.15 2.22
CA SER A 190 23.20 21.85 1.11
C SER A 190 23.88 20.86 0.14
N ASN A 191 24.17 21.32 -1.09
CA ASN A 191 24.92 20.50 -2.06
C ASN A 191 26.30 20.08 -1.54
N GLN A 192 26.97 20.94 -0.75
CA GLN A 192 28.27 20.64 -0.17
C GLN A 192 28.17 19.56 0.91
N GLU A 193 27.14 19.62 1.77
CA GLU A 193 26.86 18.58 2.76
C GLU A 193 26.48 17.25 2.10
N ILE A 194 25.75 17.28 0.99
CA ILE A 194 25.43 16.07 0.23
C ILE A 194 26.71 15.48 -0.38
N ALA A 195 27.50 16.30 -1.07
CA ALA A 195 28.72 15.85 -1.75
C ALA A 195 29.76 15.25 -0.78
N SER A 196 29.81 15.74 0.46
CA SER A 196 30.74 15.26 1.50
C SER A 196 30.27 14.01 2.25
N ARG A 197 29.01 13.60 2.10
CA ARG A 197 28.40 12.51 2.88
C ARG A 197 27.86 11.37 2.05
N ILE A 198 27.58 11.60 0.76
CA ILE A 198 27.04 10.55 -0.11
C ILE A 198 28.08 9.49 -0.39
N LEU A 199 27.69 8.22 -0.30
CA LEU A 199 28.54 7.09 -0.60
C LEU A 199 28.72 6.94 -2.12
N GLU A 200 29.87 6.45 -2.54
CA GLU A 200 30.18 6.26 -3.96
C GLU A 200 29.22 5.28 -4.65
N GLU A 201 28.82 4.22 -3.94
CA GLU A 201 27.80 3.25 -4.39
C GLU A 201 26.43 3.90 -4.66
N ASP A 202 26.06 4.92 -3.89
CA ASP A 202 24.81 5.65 -4.08
C ASP A 202 24.88 6.60 -5.28
N LEU A 203 26.05 7.18 -5.55
CA LEU A 203 26.26 8.07 -6.71
C LEU A 203 26.03 7.35 -8.03
N PHE A 204 26.43 6.08 -8.14
CA PHE A 204 26.20 5.28 -9.34
C PHE A 204 24.70 5.12 -9.61
N ASN A 205 23.88 4.91 -8.59
CA ASN A 205 22.43 4.67 -8.74
C ASN A 205 21.61 5.93 -9.04
N LEU A 206 22.26 7.11 -9.07
CA LEU A 206 21.60 8.41 -9.23
C LEU A 206 21.62 8.97 -10.66
N HIS A 207 22.33 8.32 -11.60
CA HIS A 207 22.59 8.87 -12.94
C HIS A 207 21.32 9.09 -13.78
N SER A 208 20.24 8.35 -13.53
CA SER A 208 18.98 8.43 -14.28
C SER A 208 18.04 9.55 -13.85
N TYR A 209 18.36 10.28 -12.77
CA TYR A 209 17.48 11.31 -12.22
C TYR A 209 17.77 12.70 -12.79
N HIS A 210 16.71 13.49 -12.95
CA HIS A 210 16.84 14.91 -13.20
C HIS A 210 17.59 15.60 -12.03
N PRO A 211 18.45 16.62 -12.26
CA PRO A 211 19.30 17.21 -11.21
C PRO A 211 18.56 17.60 -9.91
N LYS A 212 17.37 18.21 -10.02
CA LYS A 212 16.54 18.55 -8.84
C LYS A 212 16.08 17.31 -8.05
N GLN A 213 15.74 16.22 -8.73
CA GLN A 213 15.36 14.96 -8.09
C GLN A 213 16.59 14.24 -7.51
N LYS A 214 17.73 14.32 -8.21
CA LYS A 214 19.00 13.77 -7.75
C LYS A 214 19.36 14.32 -6.37
N GLN A 215 19.23 15.61 -6.14
CA GLN A 215 19.53 16.22 -4.84
C GLN A 215 18.62 15.67 -3.71
N LEU A 216 17.32 15.55 -3.95
CA LEU A 216 16.37 15.03 -2.96
C LEU A 216 16.59 13.56 -2.65
N GLU A 217 16.88 12.75 -3.67
CA GLU A 217 17.19 11.33 -3.55
C GLU A 217 18.53 11.11 -2.81
N SER A 218 19.57 11.88 -3.15
CA SER A 218 20.85 11.88 -2.44
C SER A 218 20.69 12.19 -0.96
N GLU A 219 19.92 13.23 -0.63
CA GLU A 219 19.63 13.55 0.77
C GLU A 219 18.87 12.44 1.49
N ALA A 220 17.86 11.84 0.85
CA ALA A 220 17.09 10.75 1.46
C ALA A 220 17.98 9.54 1.79
N ARG A 221 18.94 9.20 0.91
CA ARG A 221 19.94 8.14 1.15
C ARG A 221 20.84 8.44 2.34
N ILE A 222 21.37 9.66 2.42
CA ILE A 222 22.18 10.10 3.57
C ILE A 222 21.35 10.02 4.86
N MET A 223 20.11 10.52 4.82
CA MET A 223 19.20 10.52 5.97
C MET A 223 18.79 9.09 6.38
N ALA A 224 18.74 8.14 5.45
CA ALA A 224 18.50 6.74 5.78
C ALA A 224 19.59 6.15 6.67
N LYS A 225 20.84 6.64 6.59
CA LYS A 225 21.99 6.07 7.31
C LYS A 225 22.28 6.69 8.69
N ILE A 226 21.74 7.87 9.02
CA ILE A 226 22.00 8.50 10.33
C ILE A 226 21.35 7.72 11.50
N GLY A 227 21.76 7.93 12.75
CA GLY A 227 21.18 7.21 13.89
C GLY A 227 19.69 7.49 14.12
N ASP A 228 18.92 6.49 14.57
CA ASP A 228 17.45 6.59 14.73
C ASP A 228 17.00 7.78 15.59
N ARG A 229 17.71 8.05 16.70
CA ARG A 229 17.38 9.17 17.59
C ARG A 229 17.53 10.51 16.86
N GLN A 230 18.61 10.66 16.11
CA GLN A 230 18.88 11.86 15.32
C GLN A 230 17.85 12.01 14.20
N TRP A 231 17.55 10.93 13.48
CA TRP A 231 16.54 10.92 12.42
C TRP A 231 15.16 11.35 12.93
N ILE A 232 14.70 10.77 14.04
CA ILE A 232 13.42 11.13 14.66
C ILE A 232 13.42 12.60 15.13
N GLY A 233 14.54 13.06 15.69
CA GLY A 233 14.73 14.46 16.09
C GLY A 233 14.55 15.42 14.92
N LEU A 234 15.25 15.15 13.81
CA LEU A 234 15.17 15.94 12.58
C LEU A 234 13.75 15.93 12.00
N VAL A 235 13.08 14.78 11.91
CA VAL A 235 11.68 14.75 11.42
C VAL A 235 10.78 15.66 12.25
N ARG A 236 10.89 15.62 13.58
CA ARG A 236 10.08 16.49 14.46
C ARG A 236 10.39 17.96 14.27
N GLU A 237 11.67 18.30 14.17
CA GLU A 237 12.13 19.67 13.96
C GLU A 237 11.62 20.22 12.62
N GLN A 238 11.86 19.48 11.53
CA GLN A 238 11.52 19.93 10.18
C GLN A 238 10.01 20.07 9.96
N CYS A 239 9.20 19.28 10.68
CA CYS A 239 7.74 19.30 10.61
C CYS A 239 7.04 20.12 11.71
N ARG A 240 7.78 20.81 12.59
CA ARG A 240 7.20 21.58 13.69
C ARG A 240 6.38 22.76 13.16
N GLY A 241 5.14 22.90 13.66
CA GLY A 241 4.28 24.05 13.38
C GLY A 241 3.79 24.19 11.93
N LYS A 242 3.92 23.14 11.11
CA LYS A 242 3.52 23.16 9.71
C LYS A 242 2.14 22.55 9.52
N GLU A 243 1.26 23.29 8.84
CA GLU A 243 -0.06 22.80 8.47
C GLU A 243 0.04 21.61 7.53
N LYS A 244 -0.76 20.57 7.82
CA LYS A 244 -0.82 19.31 7.08
C LYS A 244 -1.63 19.46 5.80
N ASN A 245 -1.20 20.32 4.89
CA ASN A 245 -1.82 20.43 3.58
C ASN A 245 -1.15 19.44 2.64
N LEU A 246 -1.94 18.61 1.95
CA LEU A 246 -1.46 17.76 0.85
C LEU A 246 -0.77 18.66 -0.19
N TYR A 247 0.55 18.72 -0.14
CA TYR A 247 1.32 19.50 -1.10
C TYR A 247 1.04 18.93 -2.51
N LYS A 248 0.58 19.80 -3.41
CA LYS A 248 0.48 19.49 -4.84
C LYS A 248 1.82 19.86 -5.46
N PRO A 249 2.63 18.90 -5.92
CA PRO A 249 3.94 19.23 -6.48
C PRO A 249 3.76 20.14 -7.70
N ASN A 250 4.33 21.34 -7.65
CA ASN A 250 4.50 22.19 -8.83
C ASN A 250 5.95 22.04 -9.31
N LEU A 251 6.29 20.85 -9.78
CA LEU A 251 7.67 20.51 -10.15
C LEU A 251 8.05 21.00 -11.56
N GLY A 252 7.13 21.55 -12.35
CA GLY A 252 7.39 21.95 -13.74
C GLY A 252 7.77 20.80 -14.69
N VAL A 253 7.86 19.58 -14.17
CA VAL A 253 8.16 18.33 -14.87
C VAL A 253 7.39 17.19 -14.21
N PRO A 254 6.99 16.16 -14.98
CA PRO A 254 6.38 14.97 -14.40
C PRO A 254 7.33 14.32 -13.41
N TYR A 255 6.89 14.18 -12.15
CA TYR A 255 7.53 13.29 -11.20
C TYR A 255 7.44 11.88 -11.78
N LYS A 256 8.57 11.18 -11.94
CA LYS A 256 8.56 9.75 -12.25
C LYS A 256 8.48 9.00 -10.92
N PRO A 257 7.29 8.54 -10.48
CA PRO A 257 7.28 7.35 -9.65
C PRO A 257 7.70 6.20 -10.57
N PHE A 258 8.65 5.39 -10.12
CA PHE A 258 9.17 4.21 -10.83
C PHE A 258 8.12 3.32 -11.53
#